data_AF-A0A7Y3X545-F1
#
_entry.id   AF-A0A7Y3X545-F1
#
_cell.length_a   1.000
_cell.length_b   1.000
_cell.length_c   1.000
_cell.angle_alpha   90.00
_cell.angle_beta   90.00
_cell.angle_gamma   90.00
#
_symmetry.space_group_name_H-M   'P 1'
#
loop_
_entity.id
_entity.type
_entity.pdbx_description
1 polymer ?
#
loop_
_entity_poly.entity_id
_entity_poly.type
_entity_poly.pdbx_seq_one_letter_code
_entity_poly.pdbx_strand_id
1 'polypeptide(L)'
;MSRRAQYFPYRMILLVSIFIILPLGYGVRFAADTWLNDFFGSVAYEILLILLGAFLFPAIRPIWVALWVCLATCILEGLQLWQNPLYLAAKATFLGRLVLGNTFVWSDFPAYCVGSFAGWAWVTLLRRRWVR
;
A
#
# COMPACT_ATOMS: atom_id res chain seq x y z
N MET A 1 -27.34 -12.08 -10.50
CA MET A 1 -25.92 -12.46 -10.27
C MET A 1 -25.60 -12.27 -8.80
N SER A 2 -24.97 -13.26 -8.14
CA SER A 2 -24.53 -13.05 -6.75
C SER A 2 -23.46 -11.95 -6.72
N ARG A 3 -23.43 -11.13 -5.65
CA ARG A 3 -22.42 -10.06 -5.50
C ARG A 3 -20.99 -10.56 -5.70
N ARG A 4 -20.70 -11.84 -5.39
CA ARG A 4 -19.38 -12.46 -5.59
C ARG A 4 -18.99 -12.58 -7.07
N ALA A 5 -19.93 -12.93 -7.96
CA ALA A 5 -19.65 -13.09 -9.39
C ALA A 5 -19.33 -11.74 -10.07
N GLN A 6 -19.95 -10.65 -9.61
CA GLN A 6 -19.74 -9.30 -10.15
C GLN A 6 -18.31 -8.78 -9.92
N TYR A 7 -17.69 -9.12 -8.78
CA TYR A 7 -16.34 -8.66 -8.45
C TYR A 7 -15.22 -9.60 -8.85
N PHE A 8 -15.52 -10.81 -9.35
CA PHE A 8 -14.50 -11.79 -9.71
C PHE A 8 -13.49 -11.26 -10.75
N PRO A 9 -13.88 -10.73 -11.92
CA PRO A 9 -12.92 -10.22 -12.90
C PRO A 9 -12.10 -9.04 -12.36
N TYR A 10 -12.75 -8.18 -11.57
CA TYR A 10 -12.09 -7.08 -10.88
C TYR A 10 -11.03 -7.55 -9.87
N ARG A 11 -11.30 -8.62 -9.11
CA ARG A 11 -10.30 -9.21 -8.20
C ARG A 11 -9.13 -9.84 -8.94
N MET A 12 -9.37 -10.47 -10.08
CA MET A 12 -8.28 -11.06 -10.87
C MET A 12 -7.33 -9.99 -11.42
N ILE A 13 -7.87 -8.88 -11.95
CA ILE A 13 -7.01 -7.80 -12.45
C ILE A 13 -6.25 -7.06 -11.32
N LEU A 14 -6.86 -6.93 -10.13
CA LEU A 14 -6.16 -6.44 -8.95
C LEU A 14 -5.02 -7.37 -8.54
N LEU A 15 -5.25 -8.69 -8.57
CA LEU A 15 -4.22 -9.67 -8.26
C LEU A 15 -3.04 -9.58 -9.23
N VAL A 16 -3.32 -9.45 -10.53
CA VAL A 16 -2.27 -9.20 -11.55
C VAL A 16 -1.53 -7.90 -11.25
N SER A 17 -2.24 -6.83 -10.89
CA SER A 17 -1.61 -5.54 -10.55
C SER A 17 -0.70 -5.66 -9.32
N ILE A 18 -1.09 -6.46 -8.31
CA ILE A 18 -0.28 -6.76 -7.12
C ILE A 18 1.01 -7.49 -7.51
N PHE A 19 0.90 -8.52 -8.35
CA PHE A 19 2.06 -9.28 -8.83
C PHE A 19 3.01 -8.46 -9.72
N ILE A 20 2.52 -7.37 -10.32
CA ILE A 20 3.35 -6.44 -11.11
C ILE A 20 4.01 -5.39 -10.21
N ILE A 21 3.24 -4.74 -9.33
CA ILE A 21 3.77 -3.64 -8.52
C ILE A 21 4.77 -4.11 -7.47
N LEU A 22 4.63 -5.34 -6.96
CA LEU A 22 5.52 -5.89 -5.95
C LEU A 22 6.97 -5.99 -6.46
N PRO A 23 7.29 -6.71 -7.54
CA PRO A 23 8.66 -6.77 -8.05
C PRO A 23 9.14 -5.42 -8.59
N LEU A 24 8.27 -4.59 -9.16
CA LEU A 24 8.67 -3.25 -9.62
C LEU A 24 9.06 -2.33 -8.45
N GLY A 25 8.23 -2.28 -7.41
CA GLY A 25 8.47 -1.46 -6.23
C GLY A 25 9.73 -1.87 -5.48
N TYR A 26 9.91 -3.19 -5.28
CA TYR A 26 11.14 -3.72 -4.69
C TYR A 26 12.34 -3.51 -5.60
N GLY A 27 12.18 -3.71 -6.92
CA GLY A 27 13.24 -3.48 -7.89
C GLY A 27 13.75 -2.04 -7.86
N VAL A 28 12.85 -1.05 -7.80
CA VAL A 28 13.22 0.36 -7.67
C VAL A 28 13.87 0.64 -6.31
N ARG A 29 13.25 0.18 -5.22
CA ARG A 29 13.75 0.43 -3.86
C ARG A 29 15.18 -0.08 -3.64
N PHE A 30 15.50 -1.26 -4.18
CA PHE A 30 16.79 -1.91 -3.99
C PHE A 30 17.78 -1.69 -5.14
N ALA A 31 17.43 -0.90 -6.16
CA ALA A 31 18.32 -0.61 -7.29
C ALA A 31 19.54 0.23 -6.88
N ALA A 32 19.34 1.19 -5.96
CA ALA A 32 20.43 1.95 -5.35
C ALA A 32 19.99 2.56 -4.01
N ASP A 33 20.95 2.81 -3.13
CA ASP A 33 20.73 3.44 -1.82
C ASP A 33 20.65 4.97 -1.96
N THR A 34 19.53 5.45 -2.50
CA THR A 34 19.28 6.88 -2.69
C THR A 34 17.90 7.27 -2.19
N TRP A 35 17.77 8.52 -1.74
CA TRP A 35 16.49 9.08 -1.31
C TRP A 35 15.39 8.93 -2.37
N LEU A 36 15.73 9.01 -3.66
CA LEU A 36 14.77 8.81 -4.75
C LEU A 36 14.23 7.37 -4.79
N ASN A 37 15.10 6.38 -4.61
CA ASN A 37 14.67 4.97 -4.59
C ASN A 37 13.82 4.65 -3.35
N ASP A 38 14.16 5.22 -2.19
CA ASP A 38 13.32 5.12 -1.01
C ASP A 38 11.96 5.77 -1.24
N PHE A 39 11.93 6.98 -1.81
CA PHE A 39 10.69 7.67 -2.14
C PHE A 39 9.80 6.85 -3.08
N PHE A 40 10.33 6.38 -4.21
CA PHE A 40 9.57 5.57 -5.16
C PHE A 40 9.20 4.20 -4.59
N GLY A 41 10.04 3.62 -3.74
CA GLY A 41 9.74 2.41 -2.99
C GLY A 41 8.54 2.60 -2.06
N SER A 42 8.50 3.71 -1.31
CA SER A 42 7.39 4.06 -0.42
C SER A 42 6.10 4.37 -1.20
N VAL A 43 6.20 5.03 -2.36
CA VAL A 43 5.07 5.21 -3.30
C VAL A 43 4.51 3.86 -3.78
N ALA A 44 5.39 2.94 -4.19
CA ALA A 44 4.96 1.61 -4.63
C ALA A 44 4.34 0.78 -3.50
N TYR A 45 4.85 0.92 -2.27
CA TYR A 45 4.32 0.29 -1.07
C TYR A 45 2.87 0.72 -0.77
N GLU A 46 2.59 2.02 -0.81
CA GLU A 46 1.22 2.55 -0.71
C GLU A 46 0.27 1.97 -1.76
N ILE A 47 0.70 1.98 -3.03
CA ILE A 47 -0.10 1.44 -4.13
C ILE A 47 -0.41 -0.04 -3.88
N LEU A 48 0.59 -0.82 -3.42
CA LEU A 48 0.43 -2.22 -3.07
C LEU A 48 -0.63 -2.40 -1.96
N LEU A 49 -0.56 -1.64 -0.87
CA LEU A 49 -1.52 -1.72 0.23
C LEU A 49 -2.94 -1.36 -0.22
N ILE A 50 -3.10 -0.36 -1.09
CA ILE A 50 -4.41 0.03 -1.64
C ILE A 50 -4.97 -1.05 -2.55
N LEU A 51 -4.14 -1.65 -3.41
CA LEU A 51 -4.55 -2.78 -4.25
C LEU A 51 -5.00 -3.98 -3.40
N LEU A 52 -4.27 -4.28 -2.33
CA LEU A 52 -4.64 -5.33 -1.37
C LEU A 52 -5.96 -5.01 -0.66
N GLY A 53 -6.14 -3.77 -0.16
CA GLY A 53 -7.38 -3.33 0.46
C GLY A 53 -8.57 -3.43 -0.49
N ALA A 54 -8.41 -3.02 -1.75
CA ALA A 54 -9.42 -3.13 -2.78
C ALA A 54 -9.72 -4.59 -3.18
N PHE A 55 -8.72 -5.46 -3.13
CA PHE A 55 -8.87 -6.89 -3.42
C PHE A 55 -9.68 -7.59 -2.32
N LEU A 56 -9.34 -7.33 -1.06
CA LEU A 56 -10.03 -7.87 0.12
C LEU A 56 -11.46 -7.33 0.23
N PHE A 57 -11.64 -6.01 0.05
CA PHE A 57 -12.91 -5.31 0.26
C PHE A 57 -13.40 -4.59 -1.01
N PRO A 58 -13.76 -5.32 -2.09
CA PRO A 58 -14.08 -4.73 -3.39
C PRO A 58 -15.36 -3.87 -3.40
N ALA A 59 -16.22 -4.03 -2.38
CA ALA A 59 -17.43 -3.23 -2.22
C ALA A 59 -17.14 -1.79 -1.74
N ILE A 60 -16.08 -1.59 -0.96
CA ILE A 60 -15.70 -0.27 -0.41
C ILE A 60 -15.32 0.67 -1.55
N ARG A 61 -15.71 1.95 -1.47
CA ARG A 61 -15.33 2.95 -2.49
C ARG A 61 -13.81 3.14 -2.50
N PRO A 62 -13.16 3.24 -3.67
CA PRO A 62 -11.69 3.28 -3.75
C PRO A 62 -11.08 4.41 -2.93
N ILE A 63 -11.77 5.56 -2.85
CA ILE A 63 -11.32 6.71 -2.08
C ILE A 63 -11.18 6.40 -0.58
N TRP A 64 -12.09 5.61 -0.01
CA TRP A 64 -12.01 5.24 1.40
C TRP A 64 -10.86 4.28 1.66
N VAL A 65 -10.61 3.34 0.73
CA VAL A 65 -9.45 2.44 0.85
C VAL A 65 -8.16 3.26 0.88
N ALA A 66 -7.99 4.21 -0.04
CA ALA A 66 -6.80 5.06 -0.09
C ALA A 66 -6.65 5.95 1.16
N LEU A 67 -7.72 6.58 1.63
CA LEU A 67 -7.67 7.40 2.84
C LEU A 67 -7.29 6.59 4.08
N TRP A 68 -7.86 5.39 4.24
CA TRP A 68 -7.52 4.50 5.36
C TRP A 68 -6.08 4.01 5.29
N VAL A 69 -5.57 3.67 4.11
CA VAL A 69 -4.17 3.27 3.94
C VAL A 69 -3.23 4.44 4.28
N CYS A 70 -3.44 5.61 3.67
CA CYS A 70 -2.64 6.82 3.94
C CYS A 70 -2.62 7.19 5.43
N LEU A 71 -3.78 7.14 6.09
CA LEU A 71 -3.88 7.44 7.51
C LEU A 71 -3.17 6.37 8.35
N ALA A 72 -3.34 5.09 8.00
CA ALA A 72 -2.70 3.99 8.71
C ALA A 72 -1.17 4.07 8.58
N THR A 73 -0.62 4.34 7.40
CA THR A 73 0.83 4.47 7.19
C THR A 73 1.39 5.69 7.92
N CYS A 74 0.70 6.84 7.90
CA CYS A 74 1.09 8.01 8.69
C CYS A 74 1.09 7.73 10.21
N ILE A 75 0.08 7.00 10.72
CA ILE A 75 0.01 6.61 12.13
C ILE A 75 1.12 5.62 12.47
N LEU A 76 1.36 4.60 11.63
CA LEU A 76 2.44 3.63 11.83
C LEU A 76 3.79 4.31 11.85
N GLU A 77 4.01 5.29 10.97
CA GLU A 77 5.23 6.08 10.93
C GLU A 77 5.41 6.90 12.21
N GLY A 78 4.36 7.62 12.65
CA GLY A 78 4.38 8.32 13.94
C GLY A 78 4.59 7.40 15.15
N LEU A 79 4.05 6.17 15.09
CA LEU A 79 4.19 5.16 16.16
C LEU A 79 5.65 4.75 16.37
N GLN A 80 6.49 4.88 15.34
CA GLN A 80 7.92 4.62 15.45
C GLN A 80 8.65 5.61 16.38
N LEU A 81 8.06 6.74 16.75
CA LEU A 81 8.65 7.63 17.76
C LEU A 81 8.45 7.11 19.19
N TRP A 82 7.45 6.25 19.43
CA TRP A 82 7.12 5.80 20.78
C TRP A 82 7.96 4.62 21.28
N GLN A 83 8.51 3.78 20.38
CA GLN A 83 9.47 2.69 20.66
C GLN A 83 9.15 1.81 21.90
N ASN A 84 7.88 1.48 22.13
CA ASN A 84 7.45 0.65 23.27
C ASN A 84 7.99 -0.81 23.15
N PRO A 85 8.27 -1.53 24.26
CA PRO A 85 8.67 -2.94 24.24
C PRO A 85 7.83 -3.88 23.36
N LEU A 86 6.50 -3.71 23.33
CA LEU A 86 5.60 -4.47 22.44
C LEU A 86 5.88 -4.20 20.95
N TYR A 87 6.16 -2.94 20.62
CA TYR A 87 6.48 -2.49 19.27
C TYR A 87 7.83 -3.05 18.81
N LEU A 88 8.82 -3.02 19.69
CA LEU A 88 10.15 -3.61 19.45
C LEU A 88 10.06 -5.13 19.27
N ALA A 89 9.26 -5.81 20.09
CA ALA A 89 9.02 -7.25 19.97
C ALA A 89 8.37 -7.60 18.62
N ALA A 90 7.40 -6.81 18.15
CA ALA A 90 6.79 -7.02 16.84
C ALA A 90 7.82 -6.85 15.70
N LYS A 91 8.69 -5.84 15.78
CA LYS A 91 9.81 -5.59 14.85
C LYS A 91 10.96 -6.60 14.95
N ALA A 92 10.96 -7.51 15.92
CA ALA A 92 11.97 -8.57 15.97
C ALA A 92 11.88 -9.49 14.73
N THR A 93 10.67 -9.66 14.20
CA THR A 93 10.42 -10.49 13.01
C THR A 93 10.62 -9.71 11.70
N PHE A 94 11.00 -10.42 10.63
CA PHE A 94 11.12 -9.83 9.29
C PHE A 94 9.79 -9.24 8.80
N LEU A 95 8.69 -10.00 8.96
CA LEU A 95 7.34 -9.54 8.61
C LEU A 95 6.94 -8.30 9.42
N GLY A 96 7.28 -8.25 10.71
CA GLY A 96 7.03 -7.10 11.55
C GLY A 96 7.73 -5.84 11.05
N ARG A 97 9.02 -5.92 10.68
CA ARG A 97 9.74 -4.77 10.09
C ARG A 97 9.16 -4.33 8.75
N LEU A 98 8.69 -5.27 7.95
CA LEU A 98 8.12 -5.01 6.63
C LEU A 98 6.76 -4.28 6.71
N VAL A 99 6.00 -4.51 7.78
CA VAL A 99 4.69 -3.87 7.99
C VAL A 99 4.81 -2.60 8.85
N LEU A 100 5.62 -2.63 9.91
CA LEU A 100 5.71 -1.54 10.89
C LEU A 100 6.77 -0.49 10.52
N GLY A 101 7.68 -0.80 9.60
CA GLY A 101 8.81 0.05 9.26
C GLY A 101 9.96 -0.06 10.25
N ASN A 102 11.08 0.59 9.90
CA ASN A 102 12.33 0.50 10.67
C ASN A 102 12.60 1.75 11.51
N THR A 103 12.44 2.93 10.93
CA THR A 103 12.87 4.20 11.52
C THR A 103 12.02 5.31 10.97
N PHE A 104 11.72 6.30 11.82
CA PHE A 104 10.87 7.41 11.44
C PHE A 104 11.57 8.33 10.42
N VAL A 105 10.92 8.59 9.30
CA VAL A 105 11.41 9.39 8.18
C VAL A 105 10.35 10.42 7.75
N TRP A 106 10.63 11.70 7.98
CA TRP A 106 9.73 12.79 7.58
C TRP A 106 9.43 12.84 6.07
N SER A 107 10.40 12.47 5.23
CA SER A 107 10.21 12.51 3.77
C SER A 107 9.27 11.43 3.23
N ASP A 108 8.84 10.50 4.07
CA ASP A 108 7.91 9.45 3.68
C ASP A 108 6.47 9.97 3.58
N PHE A 109 6.08 11.00 4.35
CA PHE A 109 4.71 11.55 4.30
C PHE A 109 4.31 12.05 2.90
N PRO A 110 5.14 12.82 2.16
CA PRO A 110 4.88 13.13 0.76
C PRO A 110 4.75 11.90 -0.13
N ALA A 111 5.60 10.88 0.07
CA ALA A 111 5.52 9.63 -0.67
C ALA A 111 4.20 8.90 -0.40
N TYR A 112 3.73 8.93 0.85
CA TYR A 112 2.44 8.34 1.25
C TYR A 112 1.27 9.01 0.54
N CYS A 113 1.23 10.34 0.54
CA CYS A 113 0.22 11.11 -0.20
C CYS A 113 0.23 10.80 -1.71
N VAL A 114 1.42 10.78 -2.33
CA VAL A 114 1.57 10.52 -3.77
C VAL A 114 1.18 9.09 -4.13
N GLY A 115 1.67 8.11 -3.36
CA GLY A 115 1.34 6.70 -3.53
C GLY A 115 -0.14 6.42 -3.31
N SER A 116 -0.74 7.05 -2.29
CA SER A 116 -2.17 6.92 -2.04
C SER A 116 -3.04 7.51 -3.15
N PHE A 117 -2.67 8.67 -3.69
CA PHE A 117 -3.35 9.26 -4.84
C PHE A 117 -3.22 8.39 -6.09
N ALA A 118 -2.02 7.89 -6.38
CA ALA A 118 -1.77 7.00 -7.52
C ALA A 118 -2.54 5.67 -7.39
N GLY A 119 -2.52 5.06 -6.21
CA GLY A 119 -3.25 3.83 -5.92
C GLY A 119 -4.76 4.02 -6.02
N TRP A 120 -5.29 5.12 -5.50
CA TRP A 120 -6.69 5.50 -5.67
C TRP A 120 -7.09 5.62 -7.14
N ALA A 121 -6.30 6.35 -7.93
CA ALA A 121 -6.56 6.53 -9.36
C ALA A 121 -6.55 5.19 -10.09
N TRP A 122 -5.54 4.35 -9.85
CA TRP A 122 -5.42 3.01 -10.43
C TRP A 122 -6.64 2.15 -10.12
N VAL A 123 -6.98 1.99 -8.85
CA VAL A 123 -8.12 1.17 -8.42
C VAL A 123 -9.44 1.72 -8.96
N THR A 124 -9.59 3.05 -9.01
CA THR A 124 -10.79 3.70 -9.59
C THR A 124 -10.93 3.39 -11.07
N LEU A 125 -9.85 3.46 -11.86
CA LEU A 125 -9.85 3.10 -13.28
C LEU A 125 -10.21 1.64 -13.51
N LEU A 126 -9.61 0.72 -12.73
CA LEU A 126 -9.93 -0.71 -12.81
C LEU A 126 -11.39 -0.98 -12.43
N ARG A 127 -11.88 -0.36 -11.36
CA ARG A 127 -13.25 -0.54 -10.91
C ARG A 127 -14.25 -0.10 -11.98
N ARG A 128 -14.05 1.08 -12.58
CA ARG A 128 -14.93 1.58 -13.66
C ARG A 128 -15.00 0.65 -14.87
N ARG A 129 -13.90 -0.05 -15.17
CA ARG A 129 -13.81 -0.94 -16.34
C ARG A 129 -14.41 -2.32 -16.09
N TRP A 130 -14.26 -2.85 -14.88
CA TRP A 130 -14.54 -4.26 -14.58
C TRP A 130 -15.75 -4.48 -13.66
N VAL A 131 -16.20 -3.45 -12.96
CA VAL A 131 -17.40 -3.47 -12.12
C VAL A 131 -18.43 -2.57 -12.78
N ARG A 132 -19.42 -3.19 -13.43
CA ARG A 132 -20.62 -2.50 -13.94
C ARG A 132 -21.69 -2.47 -12.87
#